data_AF-A0A091AQQ0-F1
#
_entry.id   AF-A0A091AQQ0-F1
#
_cell.length_a   1.000
_cell.length_b   1.000
_cell.length_c   1.000
_cell.angle_alpha   90.00
_cell.angle_beta   90.00
_cell.angle_gamma   90.00
#
_symmetry.space_group_name_H-M   'P 1'
#
loop_
_entity.id
_entity.type
_entity.pdbx_description
1 polymer ?
#
loop_
_entity_poly.entity_id
_entity_poly.type
_entity_poly.pdbx_seq_one_letter_code
_entity_poly.pdbx_strand_id
1 'polypeptide(L)'
;MPFPAALRRLLVLAALAWAPGAAAYIVPIDAGDEAVYLRVGDGTFVGTYANGGTPVEGVTGAISRVSVTVPQASVGNGTPQVMSANGRLTSDWDNFLFCEPGQLYIGGFYRRPNNGNFNATLSVTVPANLVNESGDTIPMSQLSWTSSGNGDGAAAQPIPSGSFNPGTTPFPSETFRRNTWRESCLTFRYANSAVVPGGTYTARVTFTLASP
;
A
#
# COMPACT_ATOMS: atom_id res chain seq x y z
N MET A 1 67.91 21.66 6.59
CA MET A 1 67.11 21.87 5.37
C MET A 1 65.74 21.23 5.59
N PRO A 2 64.67 22.02 5.77
CA PRO A 2 63.35 21.49 6.09
C PRO A 2 62.59 21.16 4.79
N PHE A 3 61.96 19.98 4.74
CA PHE A 3 61.02 19.62 3.68
C PHE A 3 59.66 20.30 3.94
N PRO A 4 58.98 20.87 2.91
CA PRO A 4 57.77 21.65 3.10
C PRO A 4 56.54 20.77 3.37
N ALA A 5 55.80 21.16 4.39
CA ALA A 5 54.47 20.67 4.74
C ALA A 5 53.43 21.30 3.80
N ALA A 6 53.08 20.64 2.69
CA ALA A 6 51.97 21.11 1.85
C ALA A 6 51.43 20.03 0.90
N LEU A 7 50.99 18.87 1.39
CA LEU A 7 50.13 17.99 0.58
C LEU A 7 49.37 16.97 1.46
N ARG A 8 48.41 17.44 2.26
CA ARG A 8 47.56 16.52 3.05
C ARG A 8 46.13 17.02 3.25
N ARG A 9 45.59 17.74 2.27
CA ARG A 9 44.21 18.27 2.28
C ARG A 9 43.46 18.03 0.95
N LEU A 10 43.57 16.84 0.40
CA LEU A 10 42.77 16.41 -0.75
C LEU A 10 42.45 14.92 -0.63
N LEU A 11 41.62 14.55 0.36
CA LEU A 11 41.06 13.20 0.46
C LEU A 11 39.87 13.15 1.44
N VAL A 12 38.95 14.12 1.33
CA VAL A 12 37.67 14.10 2.08
C VAL A 12 36.57 14.67 1.18
N LEU A 13 36.27 14.03 0.04
CA LEU A 13 35.12 14.44 -0.80
C LEU A 13 34.75 13.42 -1.90
N ALA A 14 34.87 12.11 -1.65
CA ALA A 14 34.46 11.10 -2.65
C ALA A 14 33.85 9.82 -2.05
N ALA A 15 33.17 9.92 -0.90
CA ALA A 15 32.51 8.77 -0.26
C ALA A 15 31.01 8.99 0.05
N LEU A 16 30.36 9.99 -0.59
CA LEU A 16 28.91 10.19 -0.52
C LEU A 16 28.31 10.18 -1.94
N ALA A 17 28.16 8.99 -2.52
CA ALA A 17 27.17 8.77 -3.58
C ALA A 17 27.10 7.28 -3.91
N TRP A 18 26.63 6.47 -2.98
CA TRP A 18 25.88 5.26 -3.29
C TRP A 18 25.12 4.87 -2.03
N ALA A 19 24.13 5.69 -1.69
CA ALA A 19 23.01 5.14 -0.94
C ALA A 19 22.30 4.19 -1.92
N PRO A 20 22.28 2.86 -1.70
CA PRO A 20 21.30 2.04 -2.39
C PRO A 20 19.95 2.72 -2.12
N GLY A 21 19.19 3.00 -3.18
CA GLY A 21 17.84 3.52 -3.02
C GLY A 21 17.14 2.61 -2.02
N ALA A 22 16.58 3.20 -0.95
CA ALA A 22 15.79 2.43 -0.01
C ALA A 22 14.80 1.60 -0.84
N ALA A 23 14.82 0.29 -0.68
CA ALA A 23 13.85 -0.57 -1.32
C ALA A 23 12.62 -0.52 -0.42
N ALA A 24 11.47 -0.23 -1.01
CA ALA A 24 10.22 -0.47 -0.32
C ALA A 24 10.14 -1.97 0.01
N TYR A 25 9.27 -2.36 0.93
CA TYR A 25 9.17 -3.72 1.40
C TYR A 25 8.91 -4.74 0.27
N ILE A 26 9.99 -5.21 -0.35
CA ILE A 26 10.05 -6.09 -1.51
C ILE A 26 11.13 -7.13 -1.21
N VAL A 27 10.70 -8.37 -1.01
CA VAL A 27 11.60 -9.46 -0.64
C VAL A 27 11.53 -10.56 -1.69
N PRO A 28 12.67 -11.02 -2.24
CA PRO A 28 12.69 -12.22 -3.08
C PRO A 28 12.21 -13.44 -2.28
N ILE A 29 11.38 -14.27 -2.89
CA ILE A 29 10.95 -15.55 -2.31
C ILE A 29 11.36 -16.71 -3.21
N ASP A 30 11.53 -17.88 -2.62
CA ASP A 30 11.84 -19.08 -3.40
C ASP A 30 10.71 -19.42 -4.37
N ALA A 31 11.10 -19.91 -5.55
CA ALA A 31 10.16 -20.48 -6.49
C ALA A 31 9.49 -21.72 -5.89
N GLY A 32 8.26 -21.99 -6.28
CA GLY A 32 7.52 -23.18 -5.85
C GLY A 32 6.23 -23.33 -6.65
N ASP A 33 5.31 -24.13 -6.16
CA ASP A 33 3.99 -24.30 -6.80
C ASP A 33 3.28 -22.95 -6.97
N GLU A 34 2.48 -22.86 -8.04
CA GLU A 34 1.73 -21.66 -8.35
C GLU A 34 0.80 -21.30 -7.19
N ALA A 35 0.98 -20.11 -6.64
CA ALA A 35 0.18 -19.60 -5.54
C ALA A 35 0.10 -18.08 -5.62
N VAL A 36 -1.09 -17.56 -5.34
CA VAL A 36 -1.36 -16.13 -5.25
C VAL A 36 -1.96 -15.83 -3.89
N TYR A 37 -1.45 -14.79 -3.24
CA TYR A 37 -1.97 -14.31 -1.98
C TYR A 37 -2.02 -12.79 -2.02
N LEU A 38 -3.17 -12.25 -1.64
CA LEU A 38 -3.38 -10.83 -1.42
C LEU A 38 -4.07 -10.65 -0.09
N ARG A 39 -3.51 -9.78 0.74
CA ARG A 39 -4.14 -9.26 1.94
C ARG A 39 -4.41 -7.78 1.78
N VAL A 40 -5.60 -7.37 2.17
CA VAL A 40 -5.99 -5.98 2.34
C VAL A 40 -6.51 -5.81 3.76
N GLY A 41 -5.75 -5.09 4.58
CA GLY A 41 -5.99 -4.84 6.00
C GLY A 41 -6.05 -6.10 6.85
N ASP A 42 -7.24 -6.49 7.32
CA ASP A 42 -7.42 -7.52 8.36
C ASP A 42 -7.64 -8.95 7.83
N GLY A 43 -7.06 -9.25 6.66
CA GLY A 43 -7.02 -10.62 6.13
C GLY A 43 -6.37 -11.64 7.07
N THR A 44 -6.68 -12.92 6.91
CA THR A 44 -6.16 -13.99 7.77
C THR A 44 -4.87 -14.60 7.22
N PHE A 45 -3.86 -14.69 8.10
CA PHE A 45 -2.56 -15.31 7.84
C PHE A 45 -2.05 -15.94 9.14
N VAL A 46 -1.43 -17.12 9.07
CA VAL A 46 -0.90 -17.81 10.26
C VAL A 46 0.61 -17.76 10.26
N GLY A 47 1.18 -17.26 11.36
CA GLY A 47 2.63 -17.09 11.51
C GLY A 47 3.15 -15.92 10.67
N THR A 48 4.39 -16.04 10.20
CA THR A 48 5.00 -15.10 9.25
C THR A 48 5.59 -15.89 8.09
N TYR A 49 5.53 -15.35 6.88
CA TYR A 49 5.97 -16.09 5.69
C TYR A 49 7.45 -16.47 5.75
N ALA A 50 8.32 -15.59 6.26
CA ALA A 50 9.76 -15.85 6.44
C ALA A 50 10.05 -17.04 7.38
N ASN A 51 9.10 -17.42 8.24
CA ASN A 51 9.22 -18.52 9.19
C ASN A 51 8.27 -19.69 8.84
N GLY A 52 7.91 -19.86 7.56
CA GLY A 52 7.06 -20.95 7.10
C GLY A 52 5.56 -20.77 7.35
N GLY A 53 5.14 -19.55 7.71
CA GLY A 53 3.74 -19.18 7.80
C GLY A 53 3.05 -19.22 6.43
N THR A 54 1.74 -19.41 6.45
CA THR A 54 0.94 -19.59 5.23
C THR A 54 -0.38 -18.82 5.29
N PRO A 55 -0.92 -18.40 4.12
CA PRO A 55 -2.30 -17.96 4.03
C PRO A 55 -3.26 -19.06 4.50
N VAL A 56 -4.33 -18.67 5.18
CA VAL A 56 -5.37 -19.63 5.58
C VAL A 56 -6.35 -19.82 4.43
N GLU A 57 -6.41 -21.02 3.87
CA GLU A 57 -7.35 -21.34 2.81
C GLU A 57 -8.81 -21.27 3.29
N GLY A 58 -9.71 -20.72 2.47
CA GLY A 58 -11.15 -20.70 2.73
C GLY A 58 -11.61 -19.78 3.87
N VAL A 59 -10.69 -19.15 4.59
CA VAL A 59 -11.00 -18.16 5.63
C VAL A 59 -10.72 -16.76 5.08
N THR A 60 -11.75 -15.92 5.06
CA THR A 60 -11.60 -14.50 4.76
C THR A 60 -11.61 -13.72 6.05
N GLY A 61 -10.64 -12.82 6.23
CA GLY A 61 -10.67 -11.83 7.30
C GLY A 61 -11.84 -10.86 7.17
N ALA A 62 -12.02 -10.01 8.18
CA ALA A 62 -13.03 -8.96 8.15
C ALA A 62 -12.73 -7.95 7.03
N ILE A 63 -13.78 -7.35 6.46
CA ILE A 63 -13.61 -6.24 5.50
C ILE A 63 -13.03 -5.05 6.27
N SER A 64 -11.86 -4.58 5.83
CA SER A 64 -11.27 -3.38 6.40
C SER A 64 -12.07 -2.13 6.03
N ARG A 65 -12.22 -1.26 7.02
CA ARG A 65 -12.97 -0.01 7.00
C ARG A 65 -11.99 1.16 7.01
N VAL A 66 -12.23 2.08 6.10
CA VAL A 66 -11.57 3.39 6.06
C VAL A 66 -12.66 4.43 6.27
N SER A 67 -12.47 5.33 7.24
CA SER A 67 -13.52 6.28 7.60
C SER A 67 -12.96 7.61 8.11
N VAL A 68 -13.78 8.65 7.99
CA VAL A 68 -13.54 9.96 8.56
C VAL A 68 -14.87 10.57 8.97
N THR A 69 -14.87 11.33 10.05
CA THR A 69 -16.02 12.12 10.48
C THR A 69 -15.70 13.59 10.23
N VAL A 70 -16.51 14.23 9.39
CA VAL A 70 -16.38 15.66 9.10
C VAL A 70 -17.44 16.42 9.92
N PRO A 71 -17.07 17.40 10.75
CA PRO A 71 -18.05 18.24 11.44
C PRO A 71 -18.99 18.90 10.43
N GLN A 72 -20.28 18.99 10.75
CA GLN A 72 -21.29 19.50 9.82
C GLN A 72 -20.96 20.92 9.30
N ALA A 73 -20.45 21.79 10.15
CA ALA A 73 -20.03 23.15 9.80
C ALA A 73 -18.80 23.19 8.86
N SER A 74 -18.13 22.05 8.64
CA SER A 74 -16.93 21.93 7.81
C SER A 74 -17.15 21.12 6.53
N VAL A 75 -18.37 20.60 6.29
CA VAL A 75 -18.67 19.83 5.09
C VAL A 75 -18.55 20.71 3.84
N GLY A 76 -17.83 20.21 2.83
CA GLY A 76 -17.67 20.90 1.54
C GLY A 76 -16.80 22.15 1.58
N ASN A 77 -16.03 22.36 2.65
CA ASN A 77 -15.15 23.54 2.78
C ASN A 77 -13.83 23.44 2.00
N GLY A 78 -13.62 22.35 1.25
CA GLY A 78 -12.41 22.09 0.46
C GLY A 78 -11.16 21.77 1.29
N THR A 79 -11.25 21.68 2.62
CA THR A 79 -10.13 21.31 3.48
C THR A 79 -10.01 19.80 3.56
N PRO A 80 -8.93 19.21 3.02
CA PRO A 80 -8.83 17.77 2.94
C PRO A 80 -8.61 17.11 4.31
N GLN A 81 -9.35 16.05 4.59
CA GLN A 81 -9.36 15.32 5.85
C GLN A 81 -8.61 13.99 5.73
N VAL A 82 -7.71 13.71 6.68
CA VAL A 82 -7.07 12.38 6.77
C VAL A 82 -8.08 11.39 7.31
N MET A 83 -8.15 10.22 6.68
CA MET A 83 -9.04 9.14 7.12
C MET A 83 -8.28 8.15 7.98
N SER A 84 -9.02 7.48 8.86
CA SER A 84 -8.50 6.39 9.68
C SER A 84 -8.95 5.04 9.08
N ALA A 85 -7.99 4.17 8.83
CA ALA A 85 -8.22 2.77 8.50
C ALA A 85 -8.00 1.87 9.72
N ASN A 86 -8.78 0.78 9.84
CA ASN A 86 -8.35 -0.37 10.62
C ASN A 86 -7.47 -1.29 9.78
N GLY A 87 -6.60 -2.01 10.47
CA GLY A 87 -5.71 -2.94 9.81
C GLY A 87 -4.64 -3.45 10.75
N ARG A 88 -3.90 -4.43 10.23
CA ARG A 88 -2.66 -4.89 10.80
C ARG A 88 -1.56 -3.83 10.71
N LEU A 89 -0.77 -3.71 11.77
CA LEU A 89 0.40 -2.82 11.82
C LEU A 89 1.71 -3.52 11.46
N THR A 90 1.76 -4.85 11.61
CA THR A 90 2.97 -5.64 11.37
C THR A 90 2.98 -6.32 10.01
N SER A 91 4.16 -6.54 9.46
CA SER A 91 4.38 -7.30 8.23
C SER A 91 3.90 -8.75 8.37
N ASP A 92 3.34 -9.33 7.31
CA ASP A 92 3.07 -10.78 7.22
C ASP A 92 4.33 -11.58 6.85
N TRP A 93 5.40 -10.91 6.40
CA TRP A 93 6.69 -11.55 6.11
C TRP A 93 7.47 -11.90 7.38
N ASP A 94 7.73 -10.93 8.26
CA ASP A 94 8.61 -11.10 9.42
C ASP A 94 8.08 -10.49 10.73
N ASN A 95 6.85 -9.99 10.74
CA ASN A 95 6.24 -9.30 11.89
C ASN A 95 6.90 -7.97 12.29
N PHE A 96 7.71 -7.36 11.42
CA PHE A 96 8.20 -6.00 11.59
C PHE A 96 7.03 -5.00 11.70
N LEU A 97 7.14 -3.98 12.57
CA LEU A 97 6.16 -2.90 12.67
C LEU A 97 6.24 -2.01 11.42
N PHE A 98 5.51 -2.39 10.39
CA PHE A 98 5.62 -1.83 9.05
C PHE A 98 4.66 -0.66 8.81
N CYS A 99 3.45 -0.73 9.34
CA CYS A 99 2.44 0.33 9.20
C CYS A 99 2.22 1.10 10.51
N GLU A 100 1.88 2.37 10.36
CA GLU A 100 1.47 3.24 11.45
C GLU A 100 -0.04 3.12 11.75
N PRO A 101 -0.49 3.41 12.99
CA PRO A 101 -1.90 3.45 13.33
C PRO A 101 -2.71 4.35 12.39
N GLY A 102 -3.84 3.82 11.90
CA GLY A 102 -4.71 4.53 10.95
C GLY A 102 -4.38 4.30 9.48
N GLN A 103 -3.31 3.57 9.17
CA GLN A 103 -2.99 3.12 7.81
C GLN A 103 -3.60 1.75 7.50
N LEU A 104 -3.83 1.48 6.22
CA LEU A 104 -4.27 0.17 5.73
C LEU A 104 -3.06 -0.60 5.19
N TYR A 105 -2.74 -1.74 5.81
CA TYR A 105 -1.76 -2.67 5.27
C TYR A 105 -2.30 -3.33 3.99
N ILE A 106 -1.49 -3.39 2.94
CA ILE A 106 -1.74 -4.21 1.75
C ILE A 106 -0.47 -4.95 1.39
N GLY A 107 -0.58 -6.25 1.14
CA GLY A 107 0.59 -7.04 0.79
C GLY A 107 0.26 -8.45 0.34
N GLY A 108 1.29 -9.14 -0.13
CA GLY A 108 1.19 -10.54 -0.51
C GLY A 108 2.26 -10.95 -1.50
N PHE A 109 1.96 -11.98 -2.29
CA PHE A 109 2.90 -12.51 -3.27
C PHE A 109 2.21 -13.20 -4.45
N TYR A 110 2.99 -13.35 -5.52
CA TYR A 110 2.73 -14.31 -6.58
C TYR A 110 3.94 -15.22 -6.73
N ARG A 111 3.77 -16.51 -6.45
CA ARG A 111 4.82 -17.51 -6.50
C ARG A 111 4.49 -18.53 -7.58
N ARG A 112 5.50 -18.98 -8.31
CA ARG A 112 5.38 -20.07 -9.30
C ARG A 112 6.76 -20.63 -9.68
N PRO A 113 6.82 -21.75 -10.43
CA PRO A 113 8.09 -22.27 -10.93
C PRO A 113 8.77 -21.29 -11.89
N ASN A 114 10.08 -21.44 -12.09
CA ASN A 114 10.87 -20.54 -12.94
C ASN A 114 10.66 -20.74 -14.47
N ASN A 115 9.51 -21.26 -14.89
CA ASN A 115 9.16 -21.48 -16.29
C ASN A 115 8.29 -20.32 -16.85
N GLY A 116 8.88 -19.44 -17.67
CA GLY A 116 8.17 -18.29 -18.26
C GLY A 116 8.22 -17.02 -17.41
N ASN A 117 7.94 -15.86 -18.00
CA ASN A 117 8.02 -14.54 -17.37
C ASN A 117 6.66 -13.88 -17.20
N PHE A 118 5.86 -14.47 -16.32
CA PHE A 118 4.53 -13.97 -15.97
C PHE A 118 4.56 -13.26 -14.62
N ASN A 119 3.81 -12.16 -14.53
CA ASN A 119 3.55 -11.41 -13.29
C ASN A 119 2.06 -11.48 -12.97
N ALA A 120 1.69 -11.41 -11.70
CA ALA A 120 0.28 -11.25 -11.32
C ALA A 120 -0.14 -9.80 -11.49
N THR A 121 -1.40 -9.58 -11.82
CA THR A 121 -1.96 -8.24 -11.99
C THR A 121 -2.86 -7.91 -10.82
N LEU A 122 -2.48 -6.87 -10.07
CA LEU A 122 -3.37 -6.25 -9.08
C LEU A 122 -4.30 -5.29 -9.82
N SER A 123 -5.59 -5.35 -9.53
CA SER A 123 -6.59 -4.41 -10.01
C SER A 123 -7.46 -3.92 -8.87
N VAL A 124 -7.99 -2.70 -9.01
CA VAL A 124 -8.95 -2.12 -8.07
C VAL A 124 -10.25 -1.83 -8.78
N THR A 125 -11.35 -2.33 -8.22
CA THR A 125 -12.72 -2.04 -8.67
C THR A 125 -13.35 -1.06 -7.70
N VAL A 126 -13.78 0.08 -8.24
CA VAL A 126 -14.23 1.24 -7.50
C VAL A 126 -15.65 1.62 -7.97
N PRO A 127 -16.62 1.78 -7.07
CA PRO A 127 -17.94 2.30 -7.44
C PRO A 127 -17.85 3.76 -7.88
N ALA A 128 -18.88 4.30 -8.54
CA ALA A 128 -18.87 5.71 -8.94
C ALA A 128 -18.90 6.66 -7.74
N ASN A 129 -19.68 6.31 -6.70
CA ASN A 129 -19.97 7.16 -5.57
C ASN A 129 -19.98 6.39 -4.25
N LEU A 130 -19.70 7.09 -3.16
CA LEU A 130 -20.25 6.76 -1.85
C LEU A 130 -21.72 7.20 -1.81
N VAL A 131 -22.57 6.41 -1.16
CA VAL A 131 -24.02 6.64 -1.11
C VAL A 131 -24.50 6.60 0.34
N ASN A 132 -25.45 7.47 0.70
CA ASN A 132 -26.14 7.44 2.00
C ASN A 132 -27.52 6.76 1.89
N GLU A 133 -28.23 6.61 3.00
CA GLU A 133 -29.56 5.98 3.05
C GLU A 133 -30.64 6.76 2.26
N SER A 134 -30.47 8.07 2.11
CA SER A 134 -31.37 8.96 1.36
C SER A 134 -31.12 8.94 -0.17
N GLY A 135 -30.05 8.29 -0.62
CA GLY A 135 -29.64 8.26 -2.03
C GLY A 135 -28.74 9.43 -2.46
N ASP A 136 -28.33 10.31 -1.54
CA ASP A 136 -27.32 11.33 -1.83
C ASP A 136 -25.96 10.69 -2.05
N THR A 137 -25.13 11.35 -2.87
CA THR A 137 -23.87 10.77 -3.34
C THR A 137 -22.67 11.69 -3.13
N ILE A 138 -21.53 11.08 -2.77
CA ILE A 138 -20.21 11.72 -2.84
C ILE A 138 -19.40 10.98 -3.92
N PRO A 139 -18.81 11.68 -4.91
CA PRO A 139 -17.97 11.04 -5.92
C PRO A 139 -16.75 10.33 -5.30
N MET A 140 -16.44 9.10 -5.76
CA MET A 140 -15.24 8.38 -5.29
C MET A 140 -13.92 9.11 -5.63
N SER A 141 -13.93 10.01 -6.61
CA SER A 141 -12.78 10.88 -6.95
C SER A 141 -12.39 11.85 -5.82
N GLN A 142 -13.23 12.01 -4.80
CA GLN A 142 -12.90 12.75 -3.57
C GLN A 142 -11.92 11.99 -2.67
N LEU A 143 -11.65 10.71 -2.95
CA LEU A 143 -10.81 9.85 -2.15
C LEU A 143 -9.49 9.54 -2.85
N SER A 144 -8.40 9.71 -2.12
CA SER A 144 -7.04 9.38 -2.57
C SER A 144 -6.26 8.70 -1.46
N TRP A 145 -5.13 8.09 -1.80
CA TRP A 145 -4.20 7.53 -0.83
C TRP A 145 -2.75 7.87 -1.17
N THR A 146 -1.93 7.87 -0.13
CA THR A 146 -0.47 7.83 -0.25
C THR A 146 0.04 6.50 0.29
N SER A 147 1.03 5.93 -0.37
CA SER A 147 1.69 4.70 0.08
C SER A 147 2.99 5.00 0.81
N SER A 148 3.27 4.24 1.86
CA SER A 148 4.50 4.32 2.65
C SER A 148 4.80 2.99 3.34
N GLY A 149 5.89 2.95 4.09
CA GLY A 149 6.24 1.87 5.00
C GLY A 149 7.29 2.35 6.00
N ASN A 150 7.23 1.84 7.23
CA ASN A 150 8.27 2.13 8.22
C ASN A 150 9.60 1.55 7.74
N GLY A 151 10.67 2.33 7.86
CA GLY A 151 12.00 1.95 7.38
C GLY A 151 12.22 2.16 5.86
N ASP A 152 11.17 2.42 5.08
CA ASP A 152 11.28 2.59 3.63
C ASP A 152 11.79 3.98 3.20
N GLY A 153 11.70 4.99 4.07
CA GLY A 153 12.14 6.35 3.77
C GLY A 153 11.48 6.92 2.51
N ALA A 154 12.28 7.23 1.49
CA ALA A 154 11.82 7.77 0.20
C ALA A 154 11.69 6.70 -0.90
N ALA A 155 11.69 5.41 -0.55
CA ALA A 155 11.56 4.32 -1.49
C ALA A 155 10.27 4.38 -2.32
N ALA A 156 10.35 3.97 -3.58
CA ALA A 156 9.17 3.74 -4.41
C ALA A 156 8.41 2.51 -3.90
N GLN A 157 7.16 2.71 -3.47
CA GLN A 157 6.30 1.67 -2.92
C GLN A 157 5.78 0.70 -4.00
N PRO A 158 5.69 -0.62 -3.72
CA PRO A 158 5.19 -1.58 -4.69
C PRO A 158 3.72 -1.33 -5.07
N ILE A 159 2.89 -0.93 -4.10
CA ILE A 159 1.57 -0.37 -4.36
C ILE A 159 1.74 1.15 -4.42
N PRO A 160 1.70 1.80 -5.60
CA PRO A 160 1.91 3.24 -5.70
C PRO A 160 0.75 4.04 -5.08
N SER A 161 1.06 5.27 -4.65
CA SER A 161 0.06 6.28 -4.28
C SER A 161 -0.89 6.57 -5.45
N GLY A 162 -2.13 6.95 -5.16
CA GLY A 162 -3.12 7.17 -6.21
C GLY A 162 -4.43 7.79 -5.73
N SER A 163 -5.37 7.88 -6.67
CA SER A 163 -6.75 8.31 -6.42
C SER A 163 -7.73 7.30 -6.99
N PHE A 164 -8.92 7.26 -6.42
CA PHE A 164 -9.95 6.37 -6.89
C PHE A 164 -10.65 6.95 -8.13
N ASN A 165 -10.56 6.21 -9.24
CA ASN A 165 -11.34 6.46 -10.45
C ASN A 165 -12.41 5.36 -10.56
N PRO A 166 -13.68 5.72 -10.86
CA PRO A 166 -14.74 4.73 -11.04
C PRO A 166 -14.40 3.65 -12.07
N GLY A 167 -14.82 2.42 -11.80
CA GLY A 167 -14.58 1.26 -12.66
C GLY A 167 -13.44 0.38 -12.17
N THR A 168 -12.92 -0.46 -13.07
CA THR A 168 -11.79 -1.36 -12.78
C THR A 168 -10.53 -0.80 -13.40
N THR A 169 -9.51 -0.55 -12.56
CA THR A 169 -8.20 -0.05 -13.01
C THR A 169 -7.11 -1.03 -12.58
N PRO A 170 -6.30 -1.56 -13.51
CA PRO A 170 -5.13 -2.35 -13.16
C PRO A 170 -4.00 -1.44 -12.65
N PHE A 171 -3.28 -1.92 -11.64
CA PHE A 171 -1.98 -1.38 -11.26
C PHE A 171 -0.91 -1.83 -12.27
N PRO A 172 0.25 -1.16 -12.32
CA PRO A 172 1.37 -1.62 -13.13
C PRO A 172 1.71 -3.10 -12.87
N SER A 173 2.02 -3.86 -13.92
CA SER A 173 2.33 -5.30 -13.84
C SER A 173 3.54 -5.64 -12.95
N GLU A 174 4.37 -4.65 -12.63
CA GLU A 174 5.51 -4.79 -11.72
C GLU A 174 5.11 -4.77 -10.23
N THR A 175 3.87 -4.39 -9.90
CA THR A 175 3.36 -4.35 -8.54
C THR A 175 3.32 -5.74 -7.89
N PHE A 176 3.19 -6.83 -8.66
CA PHE A 176 3.33 -8.21 -8.19
C PHE A 176 4.16 -9.07 -9.14
N ARG A 177 5.46 -8.75 -9.20
CA ARG A 177 6.43 -9.58 -9.92
C ARG A 177 6.49 -10.98 -9.32
N ARG A 178 6.62 -12.00 -10.19
CA ARG A 178 6.82 -13.39 -9.75
C ARG A 178 7.93 -13.50 -8.69
N ASN A 179 7.70 -14.39 -7.73
CA ASN A 179 8.66 -14.80 -6.71
C ASN A 179 9.20 -13.59 -5.93
N THR A 180 8.32 -12.63 -5.68
CA THR A 180 8.57 -11.52 -4.76
C THR A 180 7.39 -11.36 -3.81
N TRP A 181 7.71 -11.15 -2.55
CA TRP A 181 6.81 -10.66 -1.51
C TRP A 181 6.80 -9.14 -1.53
N ARG A 182 5.64 -8.51 -1.39
CA ARG A 182 5.49 -7.05 -1.52
C ARG A 182 4.47 -6.51 -0.54
N GLU A 183 4.80 -5.40 0.10
CA GLU A 183 3.92 -4.74 1.08
C GLU A 183 3.93 -3.22 0.91
N SER A 184 2.83 -2.58 1.26
CA SER A 184 2.72 -1.13 1.43
C SER A 184 1.67 -0.80 2.50
N CYS A 185 1.80 0.36 3.11
CA CYS A 185 0.83 0.93 4.03
C CYS A 185 0.16 2.13 3.36
N LEU A 186 -1.17 2.13 3.28
CA LEU A 186 -1.94 3.17 2.60
C LEU A 186 -2.55 4.14 3.61
N THR A 187 -2.24 5.43 3.48
CA THR A 187 -2.91 6.52 4.19
C THR A 187 -3.95 7.15 3.28
N PHE A 188 -5.21 7.14 3.70
CA PHE A 188 -6.31 7.68 2.90
C PHE A 188 -6.64 9.12 3.25
N ARG A 189 -7.16 9.86 2.26
CA ARG A 189 -7.55 11.25 2.39
C ARG A 189 -8.86 11.51 1.65
N TYR A 190 -9.75 12.25 2.29
CA TYR A 190 -10.97 12.79 1.71
C TYR A 190 -10.78 14.27 1.37
N ALA A 191 -10.99 14.66 0.12
CA ALA A 191 -10.77 16.04 -0.34
C ALA A 191 -11.74 17.05 0.27
N ASN A 192 -12.96 16.62 0.63
CA ASN A 192 -14.02 17.47 1.20
C ASN A 192 -14.37 18.69 0.35
N SER A 193 -14.29 18.57 -0.99
CA SER A 193 -14.64 19.65 -1.92
C SER A 193 -16.07 19.56 -2.45
N ALA A 194 -16.73 18.41 -2.30
CA ALA A 194 -18.15 18.28 -2.60
C ALA A 194 -19.02 18.81 -1.44
N VAL A 195 -19.96 19.72 -1.74
CA VAL A 195 -20.98 20.16 -0.78
C VAL A 195 -22.14 19.18 -0.83
N VAL A 196 -22.35 18.44 0.24
CA VAL A 196 -23.41 17.42 0.35
C VAL A 196 -24.15 17.54 1.68
N PRO A 197 -25.39 17.02 1.79
CA PRO A 197 -26.07 16.92 3.07
C PRO A 197 -25.26 16.13 4.10
N GLY A 198 -25.40 16.48 5.38
CA GLY A 198 -24.81 15.70 6.47
C GLY A 198 -25.39 14.28 6.51
N GLY A 199 -24.54 13.28 6.70
CA GLY A 199 -24.96 11.88 6.74
C GLY A 199 -23.76 10.93 6.69
N THR A 200 -24.05 9.62 6.77
CA THR A 200 -23.05 8.57 6.59
C THR A 200 -23.08 8.08 5.16
N TYR A 201 -21.96 8.21 4.46
CA TYR A 201 -21.80 7.76 3.08
C TYR A 201 -20.86 6.56 3.05
N THR A 202 -21.27 5.50 2.36
CA THR A 202 -20.47 4.26 2.29
C THR A 202 -20.28 3.79 0.85
N ALA A 203 -19.16 3.11 0.61
CA ALA A 203 -18.82 2.45 -0.64
C ALA A 203 -17.95 1.23 -0.32
N ARG A 204 -17.90 0.27 -1.25
CA ARG A 204 -17.00 -0.88 -1.18
C ARG A 204 -16.03 -0.86 -2.35
N VAL A 205 -14.73 -0.79 -2.05
CA VAL A 205 -13.66 -0.93 -3.02
C VAL A 205 -13.14 -2.38 -2.95
N THR A 206 -12.89 -2.99 -4.10
CA THR A 206 -12.41 -4.38 -4.18
C THR A 206 -11.05 -4.42 -4.87
N PHE A 207 -10.04 -4.95 -4.20
CA PHE A 207 -8.74 -5.25 -4.80
C PHE A 207 -8.69 -6.72 -5.21
N THR A 208 -8.25 -6.98 -6.44
CA THR A 208 -8.15 -8.33 -7.00
C THR A 208 -6.74 -8.55 -7.52
N LEU A 209 -6.06 -9.59 -7.03
CA LEU A 209 -4.79 -10.05 -7.57
C LEU A 209 -5.04 -11.32 -8.39
N ALA A 210 -4.74 -11.29 -9.69
CA ALA A 210 -4.96 -12.42 -10.58
C ALA A 210 -3.63 -12.91 -11.16
N SER A 211 -3.42 -14.23 -11.16
CA SER A 211 -2.41 -14.84 -12.02
C SER A 211 -2.90 -14.85 -13.48
N PRO A 212 -1.99 -14.68 -14.46
CA PRO A 212 -2.33 -14.66 -15.89
C PRO A 212 -2.65 -16.03 -16.47
#